data_AF-A0A955PSM0-F1
#
_entry.id   AF-A0A955PSM0-F1
#
_cell.length_a   1.000
_cell.length_b   1.000
_cell.length_c   1.000
_cell.angle_alpha   90.00
_cell.angle_beta   90.00
_cell.angle_gamma   90.00
#
_symmetry.space_group_name_H-M   'P 1'
#
loop_
_entity.id
_entity.type
_entity.pdbx_description
1 polymer ?
#
loop_
_entity_poly.entity_id
_entity_poly.type
_entity_poly.pdbx_seq_one_letter_code
_entity_poly.pdbx_strand_id
1 'polypeptide(L)'
;MPEQSIVSIEQISQFEGQDITIKGWIRNRRSSGKLSFLTVRDGTGDLQAILSKGEVGDDQFSLCSQLTQESSVILTGKPRRDARAPGGFELDVSTLAIIHIAEPFPIQPKDHGVGFLMEYRHLWLRSRRQHAILRVRHE
;
A
#
# COMPACT_ATOMS: atom_id res chain seq x y z
N MET A 1 -12.97 -13.98 14.36
CA MET A 1 -12.03 -14.09 13.22
C MET A 1 -10.72 -14.59 13.81
N PRO A 2 -10.04 -15.60 13.23
CA PRO A 2 -8.71 -15.98 13.73
C PRO A 2 -7.82 -14.74 13.70
N GLU A 3 -7.06 -14.50 14.78
CA GLU A 3 -6.06 -13.44 14.83
C GLU A 3 -4.96 -13.74 13.82
N GLN A 4 -5.09 -13.17 12.63
CA GLN A 4 -4.03 -13.17 11.63
C GLN A 4 -2.93 -12.21 12.09
N SER A 5 -1.67 -12.63 11.95
CA SER A 5 -0.53 -11.80 12.35
C SER A 5 -0.50 -10.49 11.55
N ILE A 6 -0.50 -9.37 12.25
CA ILE A 6 -0.26 -8.05 11.64
C ILE A 6 1.25 -7.92 11.49
N VAL A 7 1.70 -7.69 10.26
CA VAL A 7 3.13 -7.69 9.90
C VAL A 7 3.48 -6.33 9.28
N SER A 8 4.70 -5.84 9.52
CA SER A 8 5.24 -4.68 8.81
C SER A 8 5.87 -5.11 7.47
N ILE A 9 5.81 -4.24 6.47
CA ILE A 9 6.34 -4.50 5.14
C ILE A 9 7.84 -4.85 5.18
N GLU A 10 8.63 -4.24 6.06
CA GLU A 10 10.06 -4.57 6.20
C GLU A 10 10.34 -6.01 6.68
N GLN A 11 9.38 -6.64 7.36
CA GLN A 11 9.50 -8.01 7.89
C GLN A 11 8.86 -9.06 6.99
N ILE A 12 8.26 -8.66 5.87
CA ILE A 12 7.41 -9.54 5.04
C ILE A 12 8.12 -10.82 4.57
N SER A 13 9.44 -10.76 4.35
CA SER A 13 10.25 -11.89 3.89
C SER A 13 10.26 -13.08 4.86
N GLN A 14 9.93 -12.85 6.14
CA GLN A 14 9.87 -13.89 7.17
C GLN A 14 8.56 -14.70 7.12
N PHE A 15 7.58 -14.25 6.32
CA PHE A 15 6.22 -14.78 6.31
C PHE A 15 5.80 -15.32 4.93
N GLU A 16 6.75 -15.71 4.08
CA GLU A 16 6.45 -16.27 2.76
C GLU A 16 5.45 -17.44 2.85
N GLY A 17 4.38 -17.36 2.04
CA GLY A 17 3.31 -18.37 2.00
C GLY A 17 2.34 -18.37 3.18
N GLN A 18 2.58 -17.57 4.22
CA GLN A 18 1.70 -17.47 5.40
C GLN A 18 0.63 -16.41 5.21
N ASP A 19 -0.56 -16.62 5.79
CA ASP A 19 -1.61 -15.60 5.81
C ASP A 19 -1.25 -14.49 6.81
N ILE A 20 -0.95 -13.30 6.28
CA ILE A 20 -0.62 -12.11 7.07
C ILE A 20 -1.61 -10.98 6.81
N THR A 21 -1.65 -10.02 7.73
CA THR A 21 -2.37 -8.76 7.57
C THR A 21 -1.40 -7.58 7.46
N ILE A 22 -1.54 -6.77 6.40
CA ILE A 22 -0.88 -5.47 6.24
C ILE A 22 -1.92 -4.36 6.43
N LYS A 23 -1.60 -3.39 7.29
CA LYS A 23 -2.39 -2.17 7.47
C LYS A 23 -1.60 -1.00 6.90
N GLY A 24 -2.22 -0.20 6.04
CA GLY A 24 -1.49 0.87 5.38
C GLY A 24 -2.34 1.80 4.54
N TRP A 25 -1.65 2.53 3.67
CA TRP A 25 -2.22 3.55 2.79
C TRP A 25 -1.87 3.26 1.33
N ILE A 26 -2.84 3.49 0.45
CA ILE A 26 -2.65 3.37 -1.00
C ILE A 26 -1.71 4.48 -1.49
N ARG A 27 -0.60 4.12 -2.15
CA ARG A 27 0.19 5.08 -2.93
C ARG A 27 -0.31 5.20 -4.36
N ASN A 28 -0.64 4.05 -4.96
CA ASN A 28 -1.06 3.98 -6.35
C ASN A 28 -1.94 2.74 -6.56
N ARG A 29 -2.80 2.80 -7.58
CA ARG A 29 -3.62 1.69 -8.05
C ARG A 29 -3.60 1.67 -9.57
N ARG A 30 -3.40 0.48 -10.13
CA ARG A 30 -3.67 0.18 -11.54
C ARG A 30 -4.53 -1.08 -11.64
N SER A 31 -5.33 -1.19 -12.69
CA SER A 31 -6.10 -2.40 -12.97
C SER A 31 -5.85 -2.86 -14.40
N SER A 32 -5.82 -4.17 -14.61
CA SER A 32 -5.67 -4.80 -15.93
C SER A 32 -6.51 -6.07 -15.98
N GLY A 33 -7.58 -6.05 -16.77
CA GLY A 33 -8.52 -7.17 -16.86
C GLY A 33 -9.10 -7.56 -15.50
N LYS A 34 -8.82 -8.79 -15.06
CA LYS A 34 -9.30 -9.38 -13.79
C LYS A 34 -8.32 -9.19 -12.62
N LEU A 35 -7.29 -8.38 -12.78
CA LEU A 35 -6.28 -8.09 -11.76
C LEU A 35 -6.30 -6.60 -11.38
N SER A 36 -6.18 -6.32 -10.08
CA SER A 36 -5.88 -4.99 -9.56
C SER A 36 -4.56 -5.03 -8.82
N PHE A 37 -3.68 -4.07 -9.11
CA PHE A 37 -2.38 -3.94 -8.49
C PHE A 37 -2.40 -2.67 -7.64
N LEU A 38 -2.29 -2.84 -6.33
CA LEU A 38 -2.19 -1.77 -5.37
C LEU A 38 -0.74 -1.63 -4.94
N THR A 39 -0.22 -0.41 -4.88
CA THR A 39 1.00 -0.13 -4.13
C THR A 39 0.59 0.42 -2.79
N VAL A 40 0.96 -0.26 -1.71
CA VAL A 40 0.58 0.10 -0.34
C VAL A 40 1.83 0.45 0.46
N ARG A 41 1.73 1.47 1.33
CA ARG A 41 2.76 1.83 2.30
C ARG A 41 2.24 1.64 3.72
N ASP A 42 3.08 1.18 4.64
CA ASP A 42 2.76 1.08 6.08
C ASP A 42 3.62 2.02 6.94
N GLY A 43 4.64 2.64 6.34
CA GLY A 43 5.64 3.47 7.04
C GLY A 43 7.00 2.80 7.15
N THR A 44 7.10 1.47 7.02
CA THR A 44 8.37 0.75 6.98
C THR A 44 8.85 0.54 5.54
N GLY A 45 7.91 0.41 4.60
CA GLY A 45 8.22 0.26 3.18
C GLY A 45 7.01 0.47 2.26
N ASP A 46 7.21 0.08 1.00
CA ASP A 46 6.16 -0.01 -0.02
C ASP A 46 6.05 -1.48 -0.46
N LEU A 47 4.83 -1.95 -0.70
CA LEU A 47 4.54 -3.32 -1.12
C LEU A 47 3.55 -3.30 -2.29
N GLN A 48 3.79 -4.15 -3.30
CA GLN A 48 2.79 -4.41 -4.32
C GLN A 48 1.84 -5.50 -3.81
N ALA A 49 0.55 -5.18 -3.75
CA ALA A 49 -0.52 -6.10 -3.39
C ALA A 49 -1.40 -6.36 -4.62
N ILE A 50 -1.63 -7.63 -4.93
CA ILE A 50 -2.34 -8.07 -6.12
C ILE A 50 -3.68 -8.67 -5.69
N LEU A 51 -4.76 -8.10 -6.21
CA LEU A 51 -6.11 -8.64 -6.06
C LEU A 51 -6.51 -9.28 -7.37
N SER A 52 -6.88 -10.56 -7.33
CA SER A 52 -7.48 -11.24 -8.47
C SER A 52 -8.99 -11.40 -8.25
N LYS A 53 -9.78 -11.07 -9.27
CA LYS A 53 -11.25 -11.21 -9.20
C LYS A 53 -11.69 -12.65 -8.87
N GLY A 54 -10.92 -13.65 -9.30
CA GLY A 54 -11.21 -15.06 -9.03
C GLY A 54 -11.00 -15.46 -7.56
N GLU A 55 -10.08 -14.80 -6.86
CA GLU A 55 -9.77 -15.09 -5.45
C GLU A 55 -10.70 -14.34 -4.51
N VAL A 56 -10.86 -13.02 -4.71
CA VAL A 56 -11.60 -12.16 -3.76
C VAL A 56 -13.10 -12.01 -4.09
N GLY A 57 -13.53 -12.49 -5.26
CA GLY A 57 -14.89 -12.34 -5.75
C GLY A 57 -15.23 -10.93 -6.25
N ASP A 58 -16.43 -10.81 -6.84
CA ASP A 58 -16.88 -9.58 -7.52
C ASP A 58 -17.01 -8.39 -6.57
N ASP A 59 -17.56 -8.62 -5.37
CA ASP A 59 -17.82 -7.57 -4.39
C ASP A 59 -16.53 -6.90 -3.95
N GLN A 60 -15.54 -7.66 -3.47
CA GLN A 60 -14.26 -7.08 -3.04
C GLN A 60 -13.44 -6.52 -4.19
N PHE A 61 -13.49 -7.17 -5.36
CA PHE A 61 -12.79 -6.66 -6.54
C PHE A 61 -13.34 -5.28 -6.97
N SER A 62 -14.66 -5.08 -6.85
CA SER A 62 -15.29 -3.81 -7.18
C SER A 62 -14.83 -2.65 -6.27
N LEU A 63 -14.52 -2.93 -5.00
CA LEU A 63 -14.03 -1.94 -4.04
C LEU A 63 -12.72 -1.27 -4.47
N CYS A 64 -11.87 -1.98 -5.24
CA CYS A 64 -10.61 -1.43 -5.73
C CYS A 64 -10.81 -0.14 -6.53
N SER A 65 -11.92 -0.03 -7.28
CA SER A 65 -12.24 1.14 -8.11
C SER A 65 -12.49 2.41 -7.29
N GLN A 66 -12.86 2.28 -6.02
CA GLN A 66 -13.15 3.39 -5.11
C GLN A 66 -11.89 3.96 -4.45
N LEU A 67 -10.82 3.17 -4.38
CA LEU A 67 -9.58 3.57 -3.70
C LEU A 67 -8.91 4.78 -4.36
N THR A 68 -8.63 5.81 -3.57
CA THR A 68 -7.87 6.98 -3.97
C THR A 68 -6.46 6.92 -3.36
N GLN A 69 -5.56 7.78 -3.84
CA GLN A 69 -4.26 7.97 -3.21
C GLN A 69 -4.46 8.39 -1.74
N GLU A 70 -3.73 7.77 -0.83
CA GLU A 70 -3.82 7.91 0.63
C GLU A 70 -5.08 7.33 1.28
N SER A 71 -5.94 6.59 0.55
CA SER A 71 -6.96 5.74 1.18
C SER A 71 -6.31 4.76 2.15
N SER A 72 -6.92 4.56 3.32
CA SER A 72 -6.43 3.61 4.32
C SER A 72 -7.14 2.27 4.20
N VAL A 73 -6.37 1.20 4.25
CA VAL A 73 -6.83 -0.17 3.98
C VAL A 73 -6.20 -1.17 4.94
N ILE A 74 -6.91 -2.28 5.12
CA ILE A 74 -6.40 -3.51 5.70
C ILE A 74 -6.42 -4.56 4.59
N LEU A 75 -5.27 -5.17 4.32
CA LEU A 75 -5.09 -6.23 3.35
C LEU A 75 -4.67 -7.49 4.05
N THR A 76 -5.39 -8.58 3.79
CA THR A 76 -4.97 -9.92 4.18
C THR A 76 -4.56 -10.69 2.94
N GLY A 77 -3.49 -11.45 3.02
CA GLY A 77 -3.02 -12.27 1.90
C GLY A 77 -1.76 -13.03 2.22
N LYS A 78 -1.20 -13.67 1.19
CA LYS A 78 0.02 -14.45 1.28
C LYS A 78 1.18 -13.74 0.60
N PRO A 79 2.30 -13.52 1.29
CA PRO A 79 3.50 -13.01 0.65
C PRO A 79 4.05 -14.02 -0.32
N ARG A 80 4.39 -13.55 -1.51
CA ARG A 80 5.02 -14.35 -2.57
C ARG A 80 6.26 -13.63 -3.06
N ARG A 81 7.35 -14.37 -3.21
CA ARG A 81 8.59 -13.82 -3.77
C ARG A 81 8.39 -13.41 -5.24
N ASP A 82 8.83 -12.21 -5.58
CA ASP A 82 8.93 -11.73 -6.97
C ASP A 82 10.16 -10.85 -7.10
N ALA A 83 11.14 -11.29 -7.89
CA ALA A 83 12.40 -10.57 -8.10
C ALA A 83 12.22 -9.18 -8.76
N ARG A 84 11.06 -8.94 -9.40
CA ARG A 84 10.73 -7.67 -10.04
C ARG A 84 10.06 -6.69 -9.08
N ALA A 85 9.56 -7.18 -7.94
CA ALA A 85 8.89 -6.35 -6.96
C ALA A 85 9.90 -5.56 -6.11
N PRO A 86 9.62 -4.28 -5.82
CA PRO A 86 10.38 -3.54 -4.81
C PRO A 86 10.36 -4.29 -3.47
N GLY A 87 11.53 -4.60 -2.92
CA GLY A 87 11.66 -5.41 -1.70
C GLY A 87 11.64 -6.93 -1.91
N GLY A 88 11.49 -7.41 -3.16
CA GLY A 88 11.57 -8.82 -3.53
C GLY A 88 10.33 -9.66 -3.22
N PHE A 89 9.24 -9.02 -2.76
CA PHE A 89 7.99 -9.67 -2.39
C PHE A 89 6.78 -8.87 -2.86
N GLU A 90 5.70 -9.59 -3.13
CA GLU A 90 4.36 -9.08 -3.37
C GLU A 90 3.39 -9.77 -2.41
N LEU A 91 2.19 -9.21 -2.25
CA LEU A 91 1.11 -9.82 -1.48
C LEU A 91 0.00 -10.27 -2.43
N ASP A 92 -0.24 -11.57 -2.50
CA ASP A 92 -1.44 -12.10 -3.17
C ASP A 92 -2.60 -11.99 -2.18
N VAL A 93 -3.51 -11.04 -2.43
CA VAL A 93 -4.55 -10.61 -1.48
C VAL A 93 -5.75 -11.55 -1.52
N SER A 94 -6.16 -12.02 -0.35
CA SER A 94 -7.39 -12.78 -0.13
C SER A 94 -8.52 -11.91 0.44
N THR A 95 -8.21 -10.80 1.11
CA THR A 95 -9.23 -9.87 1.62
C THR A 95 -8.75 -8.41 1.61
N LEU A 96 -9.64 -7.52 1.18
CA LEU A 96 -9.50 -6.06 1.26
C LEU A 96 -10.62 -5.48 2.13
N ALA A 97 -10.24 -4.78 3.19
CA ALA A 97 -11.13 -3.92 3.95
C ALA A 97 -10.69 -2.45 3.82
N ILE A 98 -11.63 -1.59 3.45
CA ILE A 98 -11.42 -0.15 3.36
C ILE A 98 -11.74 0.46 4.72
N ILE A 99 -10.78 1.18 5.30
CA ILE A 99 -10.97 1.92 6.55
C ILE A 99 -11.47 3.34 6.26
N HIS A 100 -10.86 3.98 5.26
CA HIS A 100 -11.26 5.33 4.83
C HIS A 100 -10.86 5.59 3.38
N ILE A 101 -11.78 6.18 2.60
CA ILE A 101 -11.49 6.70 1.27
C ILE A 101 -10.97 8.14 1.41
N ALA A 102 -9.75 8.39 0.96
CA ALA A 102 -9.18 9.72 1.08
C ALA A 102 -9.79 10.69 0.07
N GLU A 103 -9.93 11.95 0.48
CA GLU A 103 -10.18 13.07 -0.42
C GLU A 103 -9.01 13.24 -1.41
N PRO A 104 -9.23 13.94 -2.54
CA PRO A 104 -8.17 14.20 -3.52
C PRO A 104 -6.90 14.76 -2.87
N PHE A 105 -5.79 14.04 -3.05
CA PHE A 105 -4.53 14.41 -2.43
C PHE A 105 -3.99 15.73 -3.05
N PRO A 106 -3.71 16.77 -2.25
CA PRO A 106 -3.37 18.10 -2.78
C PRO A 106 -2.02 18.13 -3.50
N ILE A 107 -1.09 17.23 -3.14
CA ILE A 107 0.24 17.13 -3.76
C ILE A 107 0.16 16.14 -4.92
N GLN A 108 -0.23 16.64 -6.10
CA GLN A 108 -0.30 15.85 -7.34
C GLN A 108 1.06 15.24 -7.73
N PRO A 109 1.10 14.11 -8.49
CA PRO A 109 2.33 13.45 -8.94
C PRO A 109 3.01 14.22 -10.10
N LYS A 110 3.41 15.45 -9.80
CA LYS A 110 4.18 16.36 -10.65
C LYS A 110 5.12 17.17 -9.76
N ASP A 111 6.04 17.88 -10.36
CA ASP A 111 6.93 18.76 -9.60
C ASP A 111 6.15 19.94 -9.01
N HIS A 112 6.45 20.25 -7.76
CA HIS A 112 5.93 21.41 -7.04
C HIS A 112 7.09 22.17 -6.39
N GLY A 113 6.94 23.49 -6.28
CA GLY A 113 7.90 24.32 -5.57
C GLY A 113 7.94 24.00 -4.07
N VAL A 114 9.10 24.21 -3.44
CA VAL A 114 9.28 23.93 -2.01
C VAL A 114 8.33 24.74 -1.13
N GLY A 115 8.01 25.99 -1.50
CA GLY A 115 7.03 26.82 -0.77
C GLY A 115 5.66 26.14 -0.63
N PHE A 116 5.07 25.71 -1.75
CA PHE A 116 3.83 24.93 -1.77
C PHE A 116 3.93 23.64 -0.94
N LEU A 117 5.03 22.89 -1.08
CA LEU A 117 5.21 21.64 -0.35
C LEU A 117 5.34 21.84 1.17
N MET A 118 5.82 23.00 1.61
CA MET A 118 5.89 23.36 3.04
C MET A 118 4.54 23.73 3.62
N GLU A 119 3.63 24.34 2.85
CA GLU A 119 2.23 24.57 3.28
C GLU A 119 1.53 23.23 3.58
N TYR A 120 1.81 22.21 2.76
CA TYR A 120 1.33 20.84 2.97
C TYR A 120 2.35 19.94 3.67
N ARG A 121 3.24 20.48 4.50
CA ARG A 121 4.36 19.72 5.09
C ARG A 121 3.89 18.43 5.79
N HIS A 122 2.79 18.53 6.53
CA HIS A 122 2.17 17.41 7.26
C HIS A 122 1.77 16.23 6.35
N LEU A 123 1.45 16.49 5.08
CA LEU A 123 1.21 15.47 4.06
C LEU A 123 2.49 15.11 3.30
N TRP A 124 3.32 16.09 2.98
CA TRP A 124 4.55 15.90 2.22
C TRP A 124 5.56 14.99 2.92
N LEU A 125 5.55 14.96 4.26
CA LEU A 125 6.32 14.01 5.09
C LEU A 125 6.11 12.55 4.67
N ARG A 126 4.95 12.21 4.10
CA ARG A 126 4.57 10.86 3.66
C ARG A 126 5.17 10.47 2.30
N SER A 127 5.73 11.43 1.56
CA SER A 127 6.40 11.17 0.28
C SER A 127 7.71 10.39 0.49
N ARG A 128 8.08 9.55 -0.49
CA ARG A 128 9.25 8.65 -0.39
C ARG A 128 10.53 9.37 0.03
N ARG A 129 10.85 10.50 -0.62
CA ARG A 129 12.07 11.27 -0.34
C ARG A 129 12.06 11.86 1.08
N GLN A 130 10.95 12.47 1.50
CA GLN A 130 10.86 13.07 2.82
C GLN A 130 10.93 12.01 3.92
N HIS A 131 10.25 10.89 3.73
CA HIS A 131 10.30 9.76 4.64
C HIS A 131 11.72 9.20 4.78
N ALA A 132 12.45 9.01 3.67
CA ALA A 132 13.83 8.54 3.69
C ALA A 132 14.77 9.50 4.45
N ILE A 133 14.64 10.81 4.25
CA ILE A 133 15.43 11.82 4.98
C ILE A 133 15.19 11.74 6.50
N LEU A 134 13.94 11.57 6.92
CA LEU A 134 13.61 11.47 8.35
C LEU A 134 14.13 10.17 8.98
N ARG A 135 14.15 9.07 8.23
CA ARG A 135 14.74 7.81 8.70
C ARG A 135 16.23 7.96 8.97
N VAL A 136 16.99 8.52 8.01
CA VAL A 136 18.43 8.79 8.19
C VAL A 136 18.70 9.73 9.37
N ARG A 137 17.81 10.69 9.63
CA ARG A 137 17.95 11.60 10.79
C ARG A 137 17.72 10.90 12.13
N HIS A 138 16.88 9.87 12.17
CA HIS A 138 16.53 9.16 13.39
C HIS A 138 17.61 8.13 13.80
N GLU A 139 18.35 7.61 12.81
CA GLU A 139 19.55 6.78 12.99
C GLU A 139 20.71 7.59 13.58
#